data_AF-A0A679IZ05-F1
#
_entry.id   AF-A0A679IZ05-F1
#
_cell.length_a   1.000
_cell.length_b   1.000
_cell.length_c   1.000
_cell.angle_alpha   90.00
_cell.angle_beta   90.00
_cell.angle_gamma   90.00
#
_symmetry.space_group_name_H-M   'P 1'
#
loop_
_entity.id
_entity.type
_entity.pdbx_description
1 polymer ?
#
loop_
_entity_poly.entity_id
_entity_poly.type
_entity_poly.pdbx_seq_one_letter_code
_entity_poly.pdbx_strand_id
1 'polypeptide(L)'
;MDSEIMSTSPDGRYTVRTTPWEARNTLWVYPPEVVAQDTGRVVFRFADTHWSADSSTWESASRVRLALRKYPGGQPRGSVVACIDCALGTGEFEGRRMALASLEAVLDDALQAA
;
A
#
# COMPACT_ATOMS: atom_id res chain seq x y z
N MET A 1 -6.44 -14.14 -12.26
CA MET A 1 -5.76 -12.84 -12.36
C MET A 1 -4.39 -13.03 -11.75
N ASP A 2 -3.35 -12.72 -12.50
CA ASP A 2 -1.98 -12.92 -12.06
C ASP A 2 -1.56 -11.78 -11.12
N SER A 3 -1.00 -12.13 -9.97
CA SER A 3 -0.39 -11.15 -9.06
C SER A 3 1.02 -10.83 -9.53
N GLU A 4 1.35 -9.55 -9.68
CA GLU A 4 2.66 -9.08 -10.08
C GLU A 4 3.45 -8.60 -8.86
N ILE A 5 4.77 -8.78 -8.86
CA ILE A 5 5.66 -8.24 -7.81
C ILE A 5 6.07 -6.83 -8.22
N MET A 6 5.71 -5.83 -7.41
CA MET A 6 6.14 -4.44 -7.60
C MET A 6 7.55 -4.20 -7.07
N SER A 7 7.88 -4.76 -5.90
CA SER A 7 9.20 -4.66 -5.30
C SER A 7 9.41 -5.75 -4.24
N THR A 8 10.68 -5.98 -3.91
CA THR A 8 11.11 -6.96 -2.90
C THR A 8 11.99 -6.27 -1.87
N SER A 9 11.86 -6.65 -0.59
CA SER A 9 12.70 -6.12 0.48
C SER A 9 14.18 -6.46 0.24
N PRO A 10 15.13 -5.65 0.77
CA PRO A 10 16.55 -5.90 0.57
C PRO A 10 17.05 -7.29 0.99
N ASP A 11 16.40 -7.90 1.97
CA ASP A 11 16.71 -9.24 2.48
C ASP A 11 15.82 -10.35 1.89
N GLY A 12 14.93 -10.02 0.95
CA GLY A 12 14.03 -10.95 0.28
C GLY A 12 12.84 -11.43 1.11
N ARG A 13 12.70 -11.02 2.39
CA ARG A 13 11.66 -11.57 3.28
C ARG A 13 10.25 -11.10 2.93
N TYR A 14 10.12 -9.94 2.33
CA TYR A 14 8.83 -9.34 2.01
C TYR A 14 8.76 -8.90 0.56
N THR A 15 7.55 -8.95 -0.01
CA THR A 15 7.27 -8.42 -1.33
C THR A 15 6.05 -7.52 -1.29
N VAL A 16 6.10 -6.42 -2.04
CA VAL A 16 4.89 -5.70 -2.44
C VAL A 16 4.41 -6.32 -3.74
N ARG A 17 3.18 -6.77 -3.74
CA ARG A 17 2.48 -7.36 -4.89
C ARG A 17 1.30 -6.48 -5.26
N THR A 18 0.81 -6.68 -6.47
CA THR A 18 -0.42 -6.06 -6.95
C THR A 18 -1.16 -7.05 -7.83
N THR A 19 -2.49 -6.95 -7.87
CA THR A 19 -3.32 -7.57 -8.90
C THR A 19 -3.94 -6.44 -9.70
N PRO A 20 -3.27 -5.96 -10.77
CA PRO A 20 -3.75 -4.80 -11.51
C PRO A 20 -5.11 -5.07 -12.12
N TRP A 21 -5.96 -4.05 -12.12
CA TRP A 21 -7.23 -4.11 -12.83
C TRP A 21 -7.47 -2.81 -13.60
N GLU A 22 -8.09 -2.95 -14.77
CA GLU A 22 -8.45 -1.81 -15.61
C GLU A 22 -9.78 -1.23 -15.12
N ALA A 23 -9.75 0.03 -14.68
CA ALA A 23 -10.93 0.69 -14.15
C ALA A 23 -11.79 1.32 -15.25
N ARG A 24 -11.15 2.05 -16.17
CA ARG A 24 -11.81 2.64 -17.35
C ARG A 24 -10.79 3.19 -18.34
N ASN A 25 -10.99 2.96 -19.64
CA ASN A 25 -10.29 3.65 -20.74
C ASN A 25 -8.78 3.81 -20.47
N THR A 26 -8.07 2.68 -20.35
CA THR A 26 -6.62 2.58 -20.06
C THR A 26 -6.15 3.11 -18.70
N LEU A 27 -7.07 3.47 -17.80
CA LEU A 27 -6.74 3.76 -16.40
C LEU A 27 -6.64 2.47 -15.61
N TRP A 28 -5.44 2.18 -15.14
CA TRP A 28 -5.13 1.04 -14.29
C TRP A 28 -5.04 1.44 -12.82
N VAL A 29 -5.54 0.53 -11.98
CA VAL A 29 -5.40 0.58 -10.53
C VAL A 29 -4.50 -0.58 -10.11
N TYR A 30 -3.56 -0.29 -9.22
CA TYR A 30 -2.57 -1.24 -8.73
C TYR A 30 -2.71 -1.41 -7.22
N PRO A 31 -3.66 -2.24 -6.73
CA PRO A 31 -3.92 -2.41 -5.31
C PRO A 31 -2.73 -3.10 -4.63
N PRO A 32 -2.00 -2.42 -3.73
CA PRO A 32 -0.81 -2.99 -3.14
C PRO A 32 -1.18 -3.98 -2.03
N GLU A 33 -0.44 -5.09 -2.02
CA GLU A 33 -0.48 -6.11 -0.98
C GLU A 33 0.96 -6.40 -0.52
N VAL A 34 1.21 -6.36 0.78
CA VAL A 34 2.51 -6.70 1.36
C VAL A 34 2.45 -8.13 1.87
N VAL A 35 3.32 -9.00 1.34
CA VAL A 35 3.33 -10.45 1.62
C VAL A 35 4.69 -10.86 2.18
N ALA A 36 4.67 -11.66 3.26
CA ALA A 36 5.85 -12.36 3.77
C ALA A 36 6.15 -13.58 2.87
N GLN A 37 7.34 -13.65 2.28
CA GLN A 37 7.68 -14.68 1.28
C GLN A 37 7.80 -16.08 1.88
N ASP A 38 8.30 -16.18 3.11
CA ASP A 38 8.55 -17.45 3.80
C ASP A 38 7.28 -18.27 4.05
N THR A 39 6.19 -17.57 4.35
CA THR A 39 4.92 -18.14 4.79
C THR A 39 3.79 -17.92 3.80
N GLY A 40 3.99 -17.03 2.82
CA GLY A 40 2.92 -16.54 1.95
C GLY A 40 1.88 -15.69 2.69
N ARG A 41 2.14 -15.32 3.95
CA ARG A 41 1.19 -14.57 4.78
C ARG A 41 1.06 -13.14 4.29
N VAL A 42 -0.17 -12.68 4.11
CA VAL A 42 -0.49 -11.27 3.89
C VAL A 42 -0.21 -10.49 5.17
N VAL A 43 0.77 -9.59 5.12
CA VAL A 43 1.09 -8.67 6.22
C VAL A 43 0.12 -7.49 6.22
N PHE A 44 -0.15 -6.95 5.04
CA PHE A 44 -1.08 -5.84 4.86
C PHE A 44 -1.70 -5.87 3.46
N ARG A 45 -2.98 -5.57 3.39
CA ARG A 45 -3.69 -5.26 2.14
C ARG A 45 -4.80 -4.26 2.46
N PHE A 46 -5.10 -3.39 1.52
CA PHE A 46 -6.32 -2.57 1.59
C PHE A 46 -7.55 -3.47 1.41
N ALA A 47 -8.61 -3.19 2.17
CA ALA A 47 -9.92 -3.79 1.97
C ALA A 47 -10.57 -3.24 0.70
N ASP A 48 -10.40 -1.94 0.45
CA ASP A 48 -10.84 -1.29 -0.77
C ASP A 48 -9.81 -1.44 -1.90
N THR A 49 -10.19 -2.16 -2.97
CA THR A 49 -9.34 -2.41 -4.15
C THR A 49 -9.14 -1.17 -5.02
N HIS A 50 -9.71 -0.03 -4.65
CA HIS A 50 -9.52 1.24 -5.34
C HIS A 50 -8.26 1.99 -4.97
N TRP A 51 -7.58 1.58 -3.90
CA TRP A 51 -6.24 2.06 -3.60
C TRP A 51 -5.28 1.63 -4.70
N SER A 52 -4.46 2.56 -5.17
CA SER A 52 -3.41 2.31 -6.15
C SER A 52 -2.08 2.74 -5.58
N ALA A 53 -1.09 1.86 -5.61
CA ALA A 53 0.30 2.24 -5.37
C ALA A 53 0.94 2.76 -6.66
N ASP A 54 1.39 4.01 -6.63
CA ASP A 54 2.17 4.60 -7.72
C ASP A 54 3.66 4.24 -7.59
N SER A 55 4.13 4.01 -6.36
CA SER A 55 5.48 3.50 -6.11
C SER A 55 5.56 2.74 -4.79
N SER A 56 6.57 1.85 -4.71
CA SER A 56 6.96 1.17 -3.48
C SER A 56 8.48 1.27 -3.32
N THR A 57 8.94 1.71 -2.15
CA THR A 57 10.37 1.88 -1.86
C THR A 57 10.68 1.33 -0.48
N TRP A 58 11.59 0.36 -0.42
CA TRP A 58 12.03 -0.21 0.85
C TRP A 58 13.04 0.72 1.53
N GLU A 59 12.69 1.20 2.72
CA GLU A 59 13.57 2.04 3.56
C GLU A 59 14.49 1.17 4.43
N SER A 60 14.10 -0.09 4.65
CA SER A 60 14.90 -1.11 5.33
C SER A 60 14.43 -2.52 4.91
N ALA A 61 15.00 -3.55 5.54
CA ALA A 61 14.60 -4.94 5.36
C ALA A 61 13.12 -5.23 5.67
N SER A 62 12.48 -4.45 6.55
CA SER A 62 11.08 -4.68 6.96
C SER A 62 10.17 -3.48 6.78
N ARG A 63 10.69 -2.32 6.39
CA ARG A 63 9.92 -1.08 6.27
C ARG A 63 9.81 -0.65 4.82
N VAL A 64 8.58 -0.57 4.31
CA VAL A 64 8.28 -0.11 2.95
C VAL A 64 7.46 1.17 2.99
N ARG A 65 7.89 2.15 2.19
CA ARG A 65 7.18 3.39 1.92
C ARG A 65 6.37 3.22 0.64
N LEU A 66 5.07 3.51 0.70
CA LEU A 66 4.13 3.44 -0.41
C LEU A 66 3.63 4.85 -0.75
N ALA A 67 3.74 5.25 -2.02
CA ALA A 67 3.02 6.41 -2.55
C ALA A 67 1.68 5.93 -3.11
N LEU A 68 0.59 6.49 -2.59
CA LEU A 68 -0.75 5.97 -2.77
C LEU A 68 -1.71 7.05 -3.29
N ARG A 69 -2.62 6.63 -4.15
CA ARG A 69 -3.80 7.40 -4.59
C ARG A 69 -5.03 6.50 -4.60
N LYS A 70 -6.22 7.09 -4.66
CA LYS A 70 -7.48 6.34 -4.72
C LYS A 70 -8.22 6.58 -6.04
N TYR A 71 -8.85 5.54 -6.57
CA TYR A 71 -9.72 5.60 -7.75
C TYR A 71 -11.22 5.50 -7.38
N PRO A 72 -12.14 6.15 -8.09
CA PRO A 72 -11.88 7.29 -8.93
C PRO A 72 -11.21 8.40 -8.12
N GLY A 73 -10.37 9.21 -8.77
CA GLY A 73 -9.79 10.38 -8.13
C GLY A 73 -10.85 11.45 -7.81
N GLY A 74 -10.39 12.62 -7.38
CA GLY A 74 -11.26 13.77 -7.07
C GLY A 74 -11.42 14.04 -5.58
N GLN A 75 -10.69 13.31 -4.74
CA GLN A 75 -10.52 13.66 -3.34
C GLN A 75 -9.75 15.00 -3.22
N PRO A 76 -10.05 15.83 -2.20
CA PRO A 76 -9.35 17.09 -1.96
C PRO A 76 -7.84 16.99 -1.99
N ARG A 77 -7.30 15.94 -1.35
CA ARG A 77 -5.90 15.56 -1.46
C ARG A 77 -5.74 14.44 -2.48
N GLY A 78 -4.93 14.67 -3.51
CA GLY A 78 -4.77 13.73 -4.63
C GLY A 78 -3.91 12.50 -4.34
N SER A 79 -3.05 12.54 -3.32
CA SER A 79 -2.21 11.41 -2.92
C SER A 79 -1.74 11.49 -1.47
N VAL A 80 -1.42 10.32 -0.92
CA VAL A 80 -0.90 10.13 0.44
C VAL A 80 0.32 9.21 0.41
N VAL A 81 1.13 9.29 1.46
CA VAL A 81 2.30 8.44 1.63
C VAL A 81 2.19 7.74 2.97
N ALA A 82 2.26 6.42 2.96
CA ALA A 82 2.26 5.60 4.17
C ALA A 82 3.52 4.74 4.24
N CYS A 83 4.01 4.49 5.44
CA CYS A 83 5.02 3.47 5.68
C CYS A 83 4.40 2.26 6.37
N ILE A 84 4.81 1.06 5.97
CA ILE A 84 4.42 -0.20 6.61
C ILE A 84 5.67 -0.83 7.19
N ASP A 85 5.66 -1.08 8.49
CA ASP A 85 6.68 -1.89 9.16
C ASP A 85 6.14 -3.32 9.32
N CYS A 86 6.67 -4.22 8.49
CA CYS A 86 6.21 -5.60 8.39
C CYS A 86 6.60 -6.43 9.62
N ALA A 87 7.76 -6.13 10.23
CA ALA A 87 8.24 -6.85 11.39
C ALA A 87 7.44 -6.49 12.64
N LEU A 88 7.08 -5.20 12.77
CA LEU A 88 6.35 -4.69 13.91
C LEU A 88 4.82 -4.71 13.73
N GLY A 89 4.32 -4.98 12.51
CA GLY A 89 2.89 -5.08 12.24
C GLY A 89 2.15 -3.75 12.37
N THR A 90 2.81 -2.65 12.00
CA THR A 90 2.27 -1.29 12.15
C THR A 90 2.37 -0.48 10.87
N GLY A 91 1.41 0.42 10.68
CA GLY A 91 1.48 1.49 9.70
C GLY A 91 2.00 2.79 10.32
N GLU A 92 2.45 3.70 9.47
CA GLU A 92 2.77 5.07 9.83
C GLU A 92 2.28 6.03 8.73
N PHE A 93 1.65 7.11 9.15
CA PHE A 93 1.20 8.19 8.28
C PHE A 93 1.49 9.52 8.96
N GLU A 94 2.18 10.43 8.26
CA GLU A 94 2.56 11.76 8.75
C GLU A 94 3.21 11.74 10.15
N GLY A 95 4.13 10.78 10.35
CA GLY A 95 4.85 10.58 11.61
C GLY A 95 4.04 9.92 12.73
N ARG A 96 2.74 9.68 12.53
CA ARG A 96 1.89 8.95 13.48
C ARG A 96 1.90 7.46 13.17
N ARG A 97 2.37 6.66 14.13
CA ARG A 97 2.34 5.20 14.07
C ARG A 97 1.02 4.64 14.57
N MET A 98 0.51 3.59 13.93
CA MET A 98 -0.75 2.94 14.26
C MET A 98 -0.75 1.45 13.91
N ALA A 99 -1.74 0.71 14.41
CA ALA A 99 -1.98 -0.66 13.98
C ALA A 99 -2.34 -0.71 12.49
N LEU A 100 -1.90 -1.74 11.76
CA LEU A 100 -2.22 -1.90 10.34
C LEU A 100 -3.72 -1.91 10.05
N ALA A 101 -4.53 -2.46 10.96
CA ALA A 101 -5.99 -2.47 10.83
C ALA A 101 -6.63 -1.07 10.81
N SER A 102 -5.95 -0.06 11.33
CA SER A 102 -6.43 1.33 11.33
C SER A 102 -5.88 2.17 10.17
N LEU A 103 -4.86 1.67 9.47
CA LEU A 103 -4.12 2.47 8.50
C LEU A 103 -5.02 2.94 7.35
N GLU A 104 -5.82 2.05 6.78
CA GLU A 104 -6.70 2.38 5.64
C GLU A 104 -7.70 3.49 5.99
N ALA A 105 -8.40 3.39 7.12
CA ALA A 105 -9.35 4.41 7.56
C ALA A 105 -8.67 5.79 7.73
N VAL A 106 -7.47 5.81 8.31
CA VAL A 106 -6.70 7.05 8.49
C VAL A 106 -6.29 7.66 7.15
N LEU A 107 -5.91 6.84 6.17
CA LEU A 107 -5.55 7.31 4.85
C LEU A 107 -6.77 7.81 4.06
N ASP A 108 -7.93 7.16 4.20
CA ASP A 108 -9.18 7.62 3.62
C ASP A 108 -9.60 8.98 4.16
N ASP A 109 -9.58 9.17 5.49
CA ASP A 109 -9.84 10.46 6.12
C ASP A 109 -8.86 11.53 5.63
N ALA A 110 -7.57 11.17 5.51
CA ALA A 110 -6.53 12.08 5.04
C ALA A 110 -6.70 12.51 3.58
N LEU A 111 -7.31 11.68 2.73
CA LEU A 111 -7.65 12.08 1.36
C LEU A 111 -8.77 13.14 1.32
N GLN A 112 -9.66 13.14 2.30
CA GLN A 112 -10.77 14.10 2.43
C GLN A 112 -10.40 15.38 3.17
N ALA A 113 -9.31 15.36 3.95
CA ALA A 113 -8.76 16.56 4.58
C ALA A 113 -8.04 17.42 3.52
N ALA A 114 -8.53 18.64 3.31
CA ALA A 114 -7.97 19.63 2.39
C ALA A 114 -6.83 20.44 3.02
#